data_AF-A0A2S1FJ74-F1
#
_entry.id   AF-A0A2S1FJ74-F1
#
_cell.length_a   1.000
_cell.length_b   1.000
_cell.length_c   1.000
_cell.angle_alpha   90.00
_cell.angle_beta   90.00
_cell.angle_gamma   90.00
#
_symmetry.space_group_name_H-M   'P 1'
#
loop_
_entity.id
_entity.type
_entity.pdbx_description
1 polymer ?
#
loop_
_entity_poly.entity_id
_entity_poly.type
_entity_poly.pdbx_seq_one_letter_code
_entity_poly.pdbx_strand_id
1 'polypeptide(L)'
;MNRTNIFFGKSHSDWLPVRGGESGDFVFRRGDGHAFAKIAPASRRGELAGERDRLIWLKGRGVACPEVINWQEEQEGACLVITAIPGVPAADLSGGHCCK
;
A
#
# COMPACT_ATOMS: atom_id res chain seq x y z
N MET A 1 -5.77 -20.95 -4.06
CA MET A 1 -6.46 -19.82 -3.40
C MET A 1 -6.00 -18.51 -4.03
N ASN A 2 -6.90 -17.56 -4.28
CA ASN A 2 -6.51 -16.20 -4.67
C ASN A 2 -5.83 -15.52 -3.46
N ARG A 3 -4.58 -15.06 -3.58
CA ARG A 3 -3.78 -14.50 -2.46
C ARG A 3 -4.52 -13.38 -1.72
N THR A 4 -5.35 -12.63 -2.44
CA THR A 4 -6.19 -11.57 -1.86
C THR A 4 -7.22 -12.08 -0.85
N ASN A 5 -7.76 -13.29 -1.03
CA ASN A 5 -8.71 -13.89 -0.08
C ASN A 5 -8.02 -14.30 1.23
N ILE A 6 -6.73 -14.64 1.17
CA ILE A 6 -5.95 -15.00 2.37
C ILE A 6 -5.81 -13.78 3.28
N PHE A 7 -5.45 -12.63 2.70
CA PHE A 7 -5.18 -11.42 3.48
C PHE A 7 -6.42 -10.58 3.83
N PHE A 8 -7.46 -10.60 3.00
CA PHE A 8 -8.66 -9.77 3.22
C PHE A 8 -9.85 -10.54 3.81
N GLY A 9 -9.86 -11.88 3.74
CA GLY A 9 -10.94 -12.70 4.26
C GLY A 9 -12.32 -12.23 3.76
N LYS A 10 -13.26 -12.00 4.70
CA LYS A 10 -14.62 -11.54 4.41
C LYS A 10 -14.69 -10.10 3.90
N SER A 11 -13.69 -9.27 4.16
CA SER A 11 -13.65 -7.86 3.73
C SER A 11 -13.09 -7.68 2.32
N HIS A 12 -12.89 -8.77 1.56
CA HIS A 12 -12.32 -8.71 0.21
C HIS A 12 -13.06 -7.74 -0.72
N SER A 13 -14.39 -7.69 -0.66
CA SER A 13 -15.22 -6.77 -1.46
C SER A 13 -14.94 -5.29 -1.19
N ASP A 14 -14.38 -4.97 -0.03
CA ASP A 14 -14.06 -3.60 0.36
C ASP A 14 -12.72 -3.13 -0.22
N TRP A 15 -12.00 -3.99 -0.94
CA TRP A 15 -10.68 -3.67 -1.51
C TRP A 15 -10.74 -3.62 -3.04
N LEU A 16 -10.48 -2.45 -3.59
CA LEU A 16 -10.47 -2.21 -5.02
C LEU A 16 -9.03 -2.26 -5.55
N PRO A 17 -8.74 -3.04 -6.61
CA PRO A 17 -7.39 -3.09 -7.18
C PRO A 17 -7.01 -1.72 -7.77
N VAL A 18 -5.82 -1.24 -7.43
CA VAL A 18 -5.22 -0.05 -8.03
C VAL A 18 -4.39 -0.51 -9.23
N ARG A 19 -4.69 0.01 -10.42
CA ARG A 19 -3.93 -0.30 -11.63
C ARG A 19 -2.72 0.63 -11.72
N GLY A 20 -1.53 0.05 -11.64
CA GLY A 20 -0.26 0.77 -11.71
C GLY A 20 0.80 0.13 -10.80
N GLY A 21 2.06 0.16 -11.24
CA GLY A 21 3.19 -0.43 -10.53
C GLY A 21 3.83 -1.58 -11.29
N GLU A 22 5.15 -1.48 -11.51
CA GLU A 22 5.93 -2.49 -12.24
C GLU A 22 6.56 -3.56 -11.34
N SER A 23 6.29 -3.51 -10.04
CA SER A 23 6.95 -4.35 -9.04
C SER A 23 6.47 -5.80 -9.03
N GLY A 24 5.40 -6.16 -9.74
CA GLY A 24 4.77 -7.48 -9.64
C GLY A 24 4.05 -7.72 -8.31
N ASP A 25 4.00 -6.70 -7.44
CA ASP A 25 3.16 -6.66 -6.25
C ASP A 25 1.75 -6.18 -6.63
N PHE A 26 0.74 -6.60 -5.87
CA PHE A 26 -0.63 -6.13 -6.05
C PHE A 26 -0.93 -5.01 -5.06
N VAL A 27 -1.48 -3.89 -5.55
CA VAL A 27 -1.90 -2.77 -4.71
C VAL A 27 -3.42 -2.67 -4.74
N PHE A 28 -4.00 -2.47 -3.56
CA PHE A 28 -5.43 -2.28 -3.36
C PHE A 28 -5.68 -1.02 -2.56
N ARG A 29 -6.81 -0.36 -2.84
CA ARG A 29 -7.34 0.74 -2.06
C ARG A 29 -8.60 0.27 -1.34
N ARG A 30 -8.72 0.54 -0.06
CA ARG A 30 -9.96 0.26 0.68
C ARG A 30 -11.09 1.15 0.17
N GLY A 31 -12.33 0.68 0.20
CA GLY A 31 -13.50 1.33 -0.37
C GLY A 31 -13.81 2.68 0.26
N ASP A 32 -13.42 2.89 1.53
CA ASP A 32 -13.50 4.17 2.22
C ASP A 32 -12.39 5.17 1.81
N GLY A 33 -11.41 4.73 1.02
CA GLY A 33 -10.31 5.53 0.51
C GLY A 33 -9.22 5.87 1.52
N HIS A 34 -9.30 5.38 2.77
CA HIS A 34 -8.41 5.76 3.88
C HIS A 34 -7.21 4.85 4.08
N ALA A 35 -7.15 3.72 3.37
CA ALA A 35 -6.05 2.77 3.47
C ALA A 35 -5.68 2.18 2.11
N PHE A 36 -4.41 1.83 1.97
CA PHE A 36 -3.90 1.00 0.89
C PHE A 36 -3.33 -0.29 1.45
N ALA A 37 -3.48 -1.37 0.69
CA ALA A 37 -2.88 -2.66 0.97
C ALA A 37 -1.98 -3.05 -0.19
N LYS A 38 -0.74 -3.43 0.11
CA LYS A 38 0.22 -3.96 -0.86
C LYS A 38 0.51 -5.41 -0.53
N ILE A 39 0.35 -6.28 -1.51
CA ILE A 39 0.51 -7.73 -1.37
C ILE A 39 1.65 -8.19 -2.28
N ALA A 40 2.66 -8.82 -1.70
CA ALA A 40 3.81 -9.38 -2.39
C ALA A 40 3.79 -10.92 -2.35
N PRO A 41 4.25 -11.62 -3.40
CA PRO A 41 4.53 -13.06 -3.33
C PRO A 41 5.61 -13.39 -2.31
N ALA A 42 5.69 -14.65 -1.88
CA ALA A 42 6.72 -15.14 -0.95
C ALA A 42 8.15 -14.78 -1.38
N SER A 43 8.47 -14.84 -2.68
CA SER A 43 9.79 -14.49 -3.23
C SER A 43 10.18 -13.01 -3.02
N ARG A 44 9.20 -12.12 -2.86
CA ARG A 44 9.37 -10.67 -2.67
C ARG A 44 9.01 -10.20 -1.26
N ARG A 45 8.72 -11.14 -0.33
CA ARG A 45 8.35 -10.82 1.06
C ARG A 45 9.38 -9.90 1.73
N GLY A 46 10.68 -10.18 1.52
CA GLY A 46 11.76 -9.38 2.08
C GLY A 46 11.78 -7.94 1.57
N GLU A 47 11.49 -7.72 0.29
CA GLU A 47 11.39 -6.37 -0.29
C GLU A 47 10.23 -5.58 0.34
N LEU A 48 9.07 -6.23 0.53
CA LEU A 48 7.90 -5.60 1.14
C LEU A 48 8.11 -5.34 2.64
N ALA A 49 8.79 -6.23 3.36
CA ALA A 49 9.20 -5.99 4.75
C ALA A 49 10.16 -4.79 4.84
N GLY A 50 11.10 -4.67 3.89
CA GLY A 50 11.98 -3.51 3.78
C GLY A 50 11.22 -2.19 3.50
N GLU A 51 10.08 -2.23 2.82
CA GLU A 51 9.17 -1.08 2.68
C GLU A 51 8.51 -0.69 4.00
N ARG A 52 7.94 -1.66 4.71
CA ARG A 52 7.40 -1.46 6.06
C ARG A 52 8.44 -0.81 6.98
N ASP A 53 9.66 -1.33 7.00
CA ASP A 53 10.71 -0.86 7.90
C ASP A 53 11.16 0.57 7.55
N ARG A 54 11.21 0.91 6.25
CA ARG A 54 11.46 2.28 5.80
C ARG A 54 10.35 3.25 6.21
N LEU A 55 9.08 2.84 6.16
CA LEU A 55 7.96 3.67 6.63
C LEU A 55 8.00 3.90 8.15
N ILE A 56 8.29 2.85 8.92
CA ILE A 56 8.47 2.95 10.37
C ILE A 56 9.64 3.89 10.69
N TRP A 57 10.74 3.78 9.95
CA TRP A 57 11.86 4.70 10.08
C TRP A 57 11.49 6.13 9.68
N LEU A 58 10.71 6.36 8.62
CA LEU A 58 10.33 7.73 8.23
C LEU A 58 9.44 8.45 9.26
N LYS A 59 8.65 7.70 10.04
CA LYS A 59 7.72 8.27 11.02
C LYS A 59 8.41 9.24 11.97
N GLY A 60 7.89 10.45 12.07
CA GLY A 60 8.38 11.50 12.96
C GLY A 60 9.63 12.26 12.48
N ARG A 61 10.11 12.04 11.26
CA ARG A 61 11.32 12.70 10.71
C ARG A 61 11.05 13.95 9.87
N GLY A 62 9.85 14.53 9.99
CA GLY A 62 9.48 15.76 9.26
C GLY A 62 9.08 15.56 7.80
N VAL A 63 9.00 14.31 7.32
CA VAL A 63 8.44 13.95 6.01
C VAL A 63 7.07 13.32 6.23
N ALA A 64 6.05 13.83 5.53
CA ALA A 64 4.74 13.20 5.51
C ALA A 64 4.85 11.84 4.82
N CYS A 65 4.63 10.75 5.56
CA CYS A 65 4.68 9.39 5.05
C CYS A 65 3.45 8.59 5.51
N PRO A 66 3.02 7.59 4.74
CA PRO A 66 2.00 6.65 5.20
C PRO A 66 2.40 5.99 6.53
N GLU A 67 1.41 5.76 7.39
CA GLU A 67 1.60 5.00 8.62
C GLU A 67 1.21 3.54 8.42
N VAL A 68 1.99 2.63 9.00
CA VAL A 68 1.68 1.20 8.99
C VAL A 68 0.49 0.93 9.91
N ILE A 69 -0.61 0.46 9.34
CA ILE A 69 -1.82 0.03 10.06
C ILE A 69 -1.68 -1.44 10.44
N ASN A 70 -1.24 -2.27 9.50
CA ASN A 70 -1.12 -3.71 9.73
C ASN A 70 -0.02 -4.34 8.85
N TRP A 71 0.55 -5.43 9.34
CA TRP A 71 1.48 -6.30 8.63
C TRP A 71 1.07 -7.76 8.83
N GLN A 72 0.97 -8.52 7.75
CA GLN A 72 0.66 -9.95 7.78
C GLN A 72 1.64 -10.72 6.89
N GLU A 73 2.12 -11.85 7.37
CA GLU A 73 2.93 -12.80 6.60
C GLU A 73 2.25 -14.16 6.58
N GLU A 74 2.16 -14.75 5.40
CA GLU A 74 1.55 -16.05 5.17
C GLU A 74 2.45 -16.87 4.25
N GLN A 75 2.23 -18.18 4.13
CA GLN A 75 3.10 -19.04 3.31
C GLN A 75 3.24 -18.52 1.87
N GLU A 76 2.16 -17.98 1.29
CA GLU A 76 2.08 -17.49 -0.08
C GLU A 76 2.72 -16.11 -0.29
N GLY A 77 2.99 -15.35 0.78
CA GLY A 77 3.47 -13.96 0.64
C GLY A 77 3.39 -13.11 1.88
N ALA A 78 3.16 -11.81 1.69
CA ALA A 78 2.88 -10.87 2.77
C ALA A 78 1.98 -9.73 2.30
N CYS A 79 1.32 -9.10 3.27
CA CYS A 79 0.45 -7.94 3.09
C CYS A 79 0.85 -6.81 4.04
N LEU A 80 1.07 -5.63 3.47
CA LEU A 80 1.32 -4.38 4.18
C LEU A 80 0.11 -3.46 4.01
N VAL A 81 -0.54 -3.08 5.10
CA VAL A 81 -1.64 -2.11 5.10
C VAL A 81 -1.14 -0.80 5.70
N ILE A 82 -1.35 0.30 4.96
CA ILE A 82 -0.90 1.64 5.31
C ILE A 82 -2.03 2.67 5.18
N THR A 83 -1.92 3.79 5.90
CA THR A 83 -2.84 4.92 5.74
C THR A 83 -2.70 5.54 4.35
N ALA A 84 -3.79 6.07 3.82
CA ALA A 84 -3.74 6.96 2.67
C ALA A 84 -3.20 8.34 3.10
N ILE A 85 -2.40 8.95 2.23
CA ILE A 85 -2.06 10.37 2.35
C ILE A 85 -3.13 11.18 1.62
N PRO A 86 -3.85 12.10 2.29
CA PRO A 86 -4.84 12.95 1.64
C PRO A 86 -4.17 13.83 0.57
N GLY A 87 -4.80 13.92 -0.61
CA GLY A 87 -4.32 14.76 -1.70
C GLY A 87 -4.55 14.13 -3.07
N VAL A 88 -4.01 14.79 -4.09
CA VAL A 88 -3.99 14.33 -5.47
C VAL A 88 -2.55 13.99 -5.83
N PRO A 89 -2.26 12.82 -6.43
CA PRO A 89 -0.92 12.52 -6.91
C PRO A 89 -0.41 13.63 -7.82
N ALA A 90 0.85 14.02 -7.68
CA ALA A 90 1.41 15.13 -8.47
C ALA A 90 1.32 14.89 -9.99
N ALA A 91 1.36 13.63 -10.43
CA ALA A 91 1.19 13.24 -11.83
C ALA A 91 -0.21 13.56 -12.38
N ASP A 92 -1.22 13.68 -11.51
CA ASP A 92 -2.60 13.96 -11.86
C ASP A 92 -2.95 15.45 -11.72
N LEU A 93 -2.00 16.29 -11.26
CA LEU A 93 -2.20 17.73 -11.21
C LEU A 93 -2.12 18.32 -12.62
N SER A 94 -3.10 19.17 -12.96
CA SER A 94 -2.98 20.00 -14.15
C SER A 94 -1.85 21.02 -13.94
N GLY A 95 -1.07 21.28 -14.99
CA GLY A 95 0.18 22.08 -14.93
C GLY A 95 0.05 23.52 -14.41
N GLY A 96 -1.14 23.99 -14.05
CA GLY A 96 -1.39 25.29 -13.43
C GLY A 96 -1.20 25.33 -11.90
N HIS A 97 -1.03 24.19 -11.23
CA HIS A 97 -0.91 24.12 -9.76
C HIS A 97 0.53 24.03 -9.23
N CYS A 98 1.53 24.06 -10.10
CA CYS A 98 2.92 24.22 -9.69
C CYS A 98 3.20 25.72 -9.47
N CYS A 99 2.66 26.28 -8.38
CA CYS A 99 3.04 27.62 -7.95
C CYS A 99 4.45 27.58 -7.36
N LYS A 100 5.26 28.55 -7.82
CA LYS A 100 6.67 28.83 -7.51
C LYS A 100 7.07 28.73 -6.05
#